data_AF-A0A4Y2HUC2-F1
#
_entry.id   AF-A0A4Y2HUC2-F1
#
_cell.length_a   1.000
_cell.length_b   1.000
_cell.length_c   1.000
_cell.angle_alpha   90.00
_cell.angle_beta   90.00
_cell.angle_gamma   90.00
#
_symmetry.space_group_name_H-M   'P 1'
#
loop_
_entity.id
_entity.type
_entity.pdbx_description
1 polymer ?
#
loop_
_entity_poly.entity_id
_entity_poly.type
_entity_poly.pdbx_seq_one_letter_code
_entity_poly.pdbx_strand_id
1 'polypeptide(L)' 'MMIDERGDAEGNYTVMALLETENSTRSRMRPVARFTHQGSNDLPSLRLEREINWIAGKPPRSEPECGFDGEKCDTTP' A
#
# COMPACT_ATOMS: atom_id res chain seq x y z
N MET A 1 21.85 -0.47 -11.66
CA MET A 1 21.85 0.43 -10.48
C MET A 1 22.08 1.82 -11.03
N MET A 2 21.11 2.71 -10.84
CA MET A 2 21.22 4.12 -11.22
C MET A 2 21.33 4.89 -9.91
N ILE A 3 22.29 5.81 -9.84
CA ILE A 3 22.53 6.66 -8.68
C ILE A 3 22.19 8.07 -9.13
N ASP A 4 21.38 8.78 -8.35
CA ASP A 4 20.97 10.14 -8.67
C ASP A 4 22.08 11.16 -8.33
N GLU A 5 21.82 12.44 -8.62
CA GLU A 5 22.76 13.53 -8.37
C GLU A 5 23.07 13.76 -6.87
N ARG A 6 22.25 13.19 -5.98
CA ARG A 6 22.43 13.26 -4.52
C ARG A 6 23.20 12.06 -3.97
N GLY A 7 23.54 11.10 -4.83
CA GLY A 7 24.23 9.87 -4.43
C GLY A 7 23.28 8.79 -3.93
N ASP A 8 21.97 8.97 -4.08
CA ASP A 8 20.97 7.99 -3.69
C ASP A 8 20.77 6.94 -4.79
N ALA A 9 20.63 5.69 -4.40
CA ALA A 9 20.33 4.61 -5.33
C ALA A 9 18.83 4.64 -5.69
N GLU A 10 18.52 4.82 -6.97
CA GLU A 10 17.14 4.67 -7.46
C GLU A 10 16.72 3.20 -7.37
N GLY A 11 15.65 2.95 -6.61
CA GLY A 11 15.14 1.62 -6.34
C GLY A 11 13.73 1.40 -6.90
N ASN A 12 13.52 0.22 -7.50
CA ASN A 12 12.17 -0.31 -7.65
C ASN A 12 11.77 -0.97 -6.33
N TYR A 13 10.60 -0.62 -5.81
CA TYR A 13 10.10 -1.17 -4.55
C TYR A 13 8.97 -2.16 -4.82
N THR A 14 8.99 -3.31 -4.15
CA THR A 14 7.94 -4.31 -4.24
C THR A 14 7.04 -4.22 -3.01
N VAL A 15 5.73 -4.15 -3.22
CA VAL A 15 4.73 -4.24 -2.15
C VAL A 15 4.42 -5.71 -1.92
N MET A 16 4.62 -6.15 -0.67
CA MET A 16 4.32 -7.50 -0.23
C MET A 16 3.05 -7.48 0.63
N ALA A 17 2.17 -8.46 0.45
CA ALA A 17 1.00 -8.65 1.31
C ALA A 17 0.89 -10.11 1.75
N LEU A 18 0.23 -10.30 2.89
CA LEU A 18 -0.09 -11.61 3.42
C LEU A 18 -1.27 -12.20 2.63
N LEU A 19 -1.02 -13.23 1.84
CA LEU A 19 -2.04 -13.91 1.05
C LEU A 19 -2.19 -15.36 1.54
N GLU A 20 -3.42 -15.85 1.55
CA GLU A 20 -3.69 -17.27 1.75
C GLU A 20 -3.13 -18.08 0.59
N THR A 21 -2.63 -19.27 0.90
CA THR A 21 -2.22 -20.18 -0.16
C THR A 21 -3.43 -20.98 -0.60
N GLU A 22 -3.61 -21.14 -1.91
CA GLU A 22 -4.55 -22.14 -2.42
C GLU A 22 -4.27 -23.50 -1.75
N ASN A 23 -5.30 -24.06 -1.13
CA ASN A 23 -5.26 -25.34 -0.41
C ASN A 23 -4.42 -25.36 0.90
N SER A 24 -4.16 -24.22 1.54
CA SER A 24 -3.59 -24.18 2.88
C SER A 24 -4.19 -23.07 3.73
N THR A 25 -4.47 -23.36 5.00
CA THR A 25 -4.84 -22.37 6.02
C THR A 25 -3.69 -21.45 6.42
N ARG A 26 -2.49 -21.64 5.84
CA ARG A 26 -1.30 -20.85 6.11
C ARG A 26 -1.16 -19.72 5.10
N SER A 27 -1.19 -18.50 5.63
CA SER A 27 -0.89 -17.31 4.85
C SER A 27 0.62 -17.12 4.70
N ARG A 28 1.03 -16.57 3.56
CA ARG A 28 2.43 -16.28 3.24
C ARG A 28 2.57 -14.88 2.64
N MET A 29 3.70 -14.23 2.87
CA MET A 29 4.01 -12.96 2.21
C MET A 29 4.25 -13.19 0.72
N ARG A 30 3.53 -12.44 -0.13
CA ARG A 30 3.65 -12.51 -1.60
C ARG A 30 3.69 -11.11 -2.19
N PRO A 31 4.40 -10.91 -3.32
CA PRO A 31 4.36 -9.65 -4.04
C PRO A 31 2.95 -9.43 -4.62
N VAL A 32 2.42 -8.23 -4.41
CA VAL A 32 1.09 -7.80 -4.89
C VAL A 32 1.14 -6.54 -5.74
N ALA A 33 2.20 -5.74 -5.62
CA ALA A 33 2.39 -4.54 -6.42
C ALA A 33 3.86 -4.17 -6.51
N ARG A 34 4.17 -3.23 -7.39
CA ARG A 34 5.49 -2.62 -7.49
C ARG A 34 5.40 -1.11 -7.73
N PHE A 35 6.31 -0.37 -7.14
CA PHE A 35 6.58 1.02 -7.48
C PHE A 35 7.63 1.05 -8.58
N THR A 36 7.30 1.71 -9.68
CA THR A 36 8.21 1.90 -10.81
C THR A 36 8.42 3.39 -11.03
N HIS A 37 9.67 3.81 -11.16
CA HIS A 37 10.00 5.16 -11.59
C HIS A 37 9.61 5.33 -13.06
N GLN A 38 8.72 6.27 -13.36
CA GLN A 38 8.45 6.73 -14.71
C GLN A 38 9.16 8.07 -14.83
N GLY A 39 10.33 8.08 -15.48
CA GLY A 39 11.37 9.12 -15.38
C GLY A 39 11.02 10.56 -15.77
N SER A 40 9.75 10.94 -15.80
CA SER A 40 9.28 12.32 -15.92
C SER A 40 8.73 12.91 -14.61
N ASN A 41 8.42 12.09 -13.59
CA ASN A 41 7.80 12.53 -12.34
C ASN A 41 8.64 12.12 -11.12
N ASP A 42 8.83 13.02 -10.15
CA ASP A 42 9.54 12.77 -8.88
C ASP A 42 8.90 11.67 -8.02
N LEU A 43 7.65 11.30 -8.29
CA LEU A 43 6.94 10.26 -7.54
C LEU A 43 6.83 8.97 -8.35
N PRO A 44 7.19 7.81 -7.77
CA PRO A 44 7.07 6.54 -8.45
C PRO A 44 5.61 6.13 -8.63
N SER A 45 5.29 5.49 -9.75
CA SER A 45 3.95 4.98 -10.03
C SER A 45 3.74 3.62 -9.38
N LEU A 46 2.64 3.43 -8.64
CA LEU A 46 2.22 2.12 -8.13
C LEU A 46 1.54 1.31 -9.24
N ARG A 47 2.03 0.11 -9.51
CA ARG A 47 1.40 -0.88 -10.39
C ARG A 47 0.99 -2.10 -9.59
N LEU A 48 -0.32 -2.33 -9.48
CA LEU A 48 -0.90 -3.54 -8.88
C LEU A 48 -0.71 -4.74 -9.81
N GLU A 49 -0.26 -5.86 -9.26
CA GLU A 49 -0.09 -7.14 -9.94
C GLU A 49 -1.11 -8.19 -9.44
N ARG A 50 -1.57 -8.03 -8.20
CA ARG A 50 -2.58 -8.87 -7.55
C ARG A 50 -3.38 -8.00 -6.59
N GLU A 51 -4.58 -8.45 -6.24
CA GLU A 51 -5.37 -7.81 -5.19
C GLU A 51 -4.75 -8.08 -3.81
N ILE A 52 -4.83 -7.08 -2.93
CA ILE A 52 -4.49 -7.21 -1.53
C ILE A 52 -5.67 -7.87 -0.83
N ASN A 53 -5.43 -8.99 -0.13
CA ASN A 53 -6.46 -9.61 0.71
C ASN A 53 -6.67 -8.79 1.99
N TRP A 54 -7.51 -7.77 1.90
CA TRP A 54 -7.90 -6.98 3.07
C TRP A 54 -8.78 -7.82 3.99
N ILE A 55 -8.49 -7.81 5.29
CA ILE A 55 -9.21 -8.62 6.30
C ILE A 55 -10.74 -8.39 6.24
N ALA A 56 -11.17 -7.15 6.01
CA ALA A 56 -12.58 -6.77 5.89
C ALA A 56 -13.10 -6.72 4.44
N GLY A 57 -12.39 -7.33 3.49
CA GLY A 57 -12.73 -7.35 2.05
C GLY A 57 -12.48 -6.05 1.29
N LYS A 58 -12.13 -4.95 1.98
CA LYS A 58 -11.80 -3.65 1.38
C LYS A 58 -10.69 -2.93 2.16
N PRO A 59 -9.98 -1.97 1.55
CA PRO A 59 -9.02 -1.13 2.26
C PRO A 59 -9.67 -0.49 3.50
N PRO A 60 -8.96 -0.44 4.64
CA PRO A 60 -9.44 0.29 5.80
C PRO A 60 -9.58 1.77 5.46
N ARG A 61 -10.46 2.47 6.18
CA ARG A 61 -10.52 3.93 6.08
C ARG A 61 -9.18 4.50 6.54
N SER A 62 -8.70 5.51 5.82
CA SER A 62 -7.49 6.25 6.20
C SER A 62 -7.68 7.07 7.47
N GLU A 63 -8.94 7.30 7.87
CA GLU A 63 -9.34 8.10 9.01
C GLU A 63 -10.64 7.51 9.61
N PRO A 64 -10.84 7.56 10.94
CA PRO A 64 -12.10 7.19 11.58
C PRO A 64 -13.31 8.01 11.09
N GLU A 65 -14.52 7.52 11.36
CA GLU A 65 -15.75 8.19 10.92
C GLU A 65 -15.92 9.59 11.48
N CYS A 66 -15.62 9.73 12.75
CA CYS A 66 -15.73 10.99 13.46
C CYS A 66 -14.41 11.75 13.53
N GLY A 67 -13.44 11.44 12.68
CA GLY A 67 -12.10 11.99 12.79
C GLY A 67 -11.30 11.34 13.91
N PHE A 68 -10.01 11.68 14.01
CA PHE A 68 -9.12 11.07 15.00
C PHE A 68 -9.47 11.50 16.42
N ASP A 69 -10.01 12.71 16.58
CA ASP A 69 -10.32 13.32 17.87
C ASP A 69 -11.85 13.47 18.10
N GLY A 70 -12.67 12.87 17.24
CA GLY A 70 -14.14 12.97 17.34
C GLY A 70 -14.71 14.27 16.76
N GLU A 71 -13.90 15.07 16.09
CA GLU A 71 -14.24 16.41 15.60
C GLU A 71 -15.28 16.44 14.45
N LYS A 72 -15.56 15.29 13.83
CA LYS A 72 -16.56 15.16 12.75
C LYS A 72 -17.88 14.51 13.19
N CYS A 73 -17.96 14.04 14.44
CA CYS A 73 -19.20 13.52 15.01
C CYS A 73 -20.18 14.67 15.27
N ASP A 74 -21.48 14.43 15.07
CA ASP A 74 -22.51 15.36 15.53
C ASP A 74 -22.53 15.33 17.06
N THR A 75 -22.27 16.47 17.69
CA THR A 75 -22.31 16.62 19.15
C THR A 75 -23.69 17.06 19.64
N THR A 76 -24.70 17.11 18.77
CA THR A 76 -26.05 17.53 19.15
C THR A 76 -26.65 16.50 20.14
N PRO A 77 -27.02 16.93 21.36
CA PRO A 77 -27.55 16.04 22.39
C PRO A 77 -28.98 15.57 22.13
#